data_AF-A0A6P5H9T6-F1
#
_entry.id   AF-A0A6P5H9T6-F1
#
_cell.length_a   1.000
_cell.length_b   1.000
_cell.length_c   1.000
_cell.angle_alpha   90.00
_cell.angle_beta   90.00
_cell.angle_gamma   90.00
#
_symmetry.space_group_name_H-M   'P 1'
#
loop_
_entity.id
_entity.type
_entity.pdbx_description
1 polymer ?
#
loop_
_entity_poly.entity_id
_entity_poly.type
_entity_poly.pdbx_seq_one_letter_code
_entity_poly.pdbx_strand_id
1 'polypeptide(L)'
;MRATFPEYVVALATIVGSVLFSIFGGVGIACLPLGLIFSFIRRPKAVITRSQYIKEATELGKKARELKKAAEALHQEERSGNKGRKWRKNVKAVQKELLLLEDDMNALEEMYPQGEQAETTWAFTILGYIGKLILGIIGLVVSVAWVAHIVIYLLIDPPLSPFLNEVFVKLDSVWGLLGTAAFAFFCFYLLLAVIAGETMLGLKLVFITIHPMKWGGTLMNSFLFNVGLILLSSISVIQFCATAFAYYAQATAAQEIFGHTLQSLRGIKYLYKYNVFQYAFVGLSLITLVYYALFGWRKRKPTGRFQLSN
;
A
#
# COMPACT_ATOMS: atom_id res chain seq x y z
N MET A 1 -30.01 18.18 16.18
CA MET A 1 -30.04 18.93 14.90
C MET A 1 -30.30 17.92 13.79
N ARG A 2 -31.13 18.26 12.80
CA ARG A 2 -31.28 17.43 11.59
C ARG A 2 -30.07 17.75 10.70
N ALA A 3 -29.24 16.75 10.41
CA ALA A 3 -28.09 16.93 9.53
C ALA A 3 -28.60 17.30 8.12
N THR A 4 -27.95 18.25 7.46
CA THR A 4 -28.27 18.58 6.07
C THR A 4 -27.86 17.41 5.15
N PHE A 5 -28.48 17.29 3.96
CA PHE A 5 -28.15 16.20 3.03
C PHE A 5 -26.64 16.13 2.70
N PRO A 6 -25.93 17.25 2.46
CA PRO A 6 -24.48 17.25 2.27
C PRO A 6 -23.70 16.71 3.48
N GLU A 7 -24.08 17.08 4.71
CA GLU A 7 -23.46 16.56 5.94
C GLU A 7 -23.62 15.04 6.05
N TYR A 8 -24.78 14.51 5.65
CA TYR A 8 -25.03 13.07 5.66
C TYR A 8 -24.18 12.31 4.64
N VAL A 9 -24.02 12.86 3.42
CA VAL A 9 -23.18 12.25 2.37
C VAL A 9 -21.71 12.25 2.79
N VAL A 10 -21.21 13.37 3.33
CA VAL A 10 -19.84 13.49 3.84
C VAL A 10 -19.60 12.51 4.99
N ALA A 11 -20.55 12.40 5.91
CA ALA A 11 -20.47 11.46 7.02
C ALA A 11 -20.41 10.01 6.56
N LEU A 12 -21.26 9.61 5.62
CA LEU A 12 -21.26 8.26 5.06
C LEU A 12 -19.93 7.95 4.36
N ALA A 13 -19.43 8.88 3.54
CA ALA A 13 -18.14 8.76 2.87
C ALA A 13 -16.99 8.64 3.88
N THR A 14 -17.04 9.40 4.98
CA THR A 14 -16.01 9.36 6.03
C THR A 14 -15.99 8.03 6.78
N ILE A 15 -17.14 7.38 6.99
CA ILE A 15 -17.18 6.05 7.63
C ILE A 15 -16.57 5.00 6.73
N VAL A 16 -16.98 4.97 5.46
CA VAL A 16 -16.42 4.03 4.47
C VAL A 16 -14.93 4.28 4.33
N GLY A 17 -14.53 5.54 4.19
CA GLY A 17 -13.13 5.95 4.13
C GLY A 17 -12.36 5.57 5.39
N SER A 18 -12.94 5.65 6.59
CA SER A 18 -12.26 5.29 7.85
C SER A 18 -12.05 3.79 7.99
N VAL A 19 -13.02 2.99 7.54
CA VAL A 19 -12.84 1.54 7.42
C VAL A 19 -11.70 1.23 6.46
N LEU A 20 -11.74 1.79 5.23
CA LEU A 20 -10.70 1.57 4.23
C LEU A 20 -9.32 2.07 4.71
N PHE A 21 -9.27 3.24 5.36
CA PHE A 21 -8.05 3.82 5.91
C PHE A 21 -7.47 2.97 7.04
N SER A 22 -8.29 2.47 7.97
CA SER A 22 -7.82 1.58 9.03
C SER A 22 -7.16 0.31 8.47
N ILE A 23 -7.69 -0.20 7.35
CA ILE A 23 -7.21 -1.41 6.70
C ILE A 23 -5.97 -1.14 5.84
N PHE A 24 -6.09 -0.26 4.84
CA PHE A 24 -5.01 0.05 3.91
C PHE A 24 -3.90 0.85 4.57
N GLY A 25 -4.24 1.87 5.36
CA GLY A 25 -3.25 2.65 6.11
C GLY A 25 -2.54 1.80 7.16
N GLY A 26 -3.28 0.96 7.90
CA GLY A 26 -2.70 0.07 8.91
C GLY A 26 -1.71 -0.93 8.32
N VAL A 27 -2.08 -1.61 7.23
CA VAL A 27 -1.14 -2.52 6.52
C VAL A 27 -0.01 -1.73 5.86
N GLY A 28 -0.34 -0.61 5.22
CA GLY A 28 0.55 0.23 4.46
C GLY A 28 1.68 0.85 5.26
N ILE A 29 1.41 1.28 6.49
CA ILE A 29 2.40 1.97 7.33
C ILE A 29 3.58 1.06 7.68
N ALA A 30 3.36 -0.26 7.76
CA ALA A 30 4.43 -1.24 7.91
C ALA A 30 4.98 -1.70 6.55
N CYS A 31 4.10 -1.93 5.57
CA CYS A 31 4.46 -2.46 4.26
C CYS A 31 5.36 -1.52 3.45
N LEU A 32 5.10 -0.21 3.46
CA LEU A 32 5.84 0.77 2.66
C LEU A 32 7.34 0.80 3.02
N PRO A 33 7.75 1.06 4.27
CA PRO A 33 9.18 1.10 4.60
C PRO A 33 9.84 -0.27 4.50
N LEU A 34 9.18 -1.33 4.97
CA LEU A 34 9.74 -2.68 4.93
C LEU A 34 9.88 -3.19 3.49
N GLY A 35 8.90 -2.92 2.62
CA GLY A 35 8.96 -3.27 1.20
C GLY A 35 10.14 -2.63 0.49
N LEU A 36 10.40 -1.34 0.75
CA LEU A 36 11.55 -0.63 0.22
C LEU A 36 12.88 -1.21 0.72
N ILE A 37 13.00 -1.49 2.02
CA ILE A 37 14.21 -2.11 2.60
C ILE A 37 14.44 -3.52 2.00
N PHE A 38 13.41 -4.35 1.94
CA PHE A 38 13.53 -5.70 1.38
C PHE A 38 13.83 -5.69 -0.11
N SER A 39 13.36 -4.69 -0.86
CA SER A 39 13.73 -4.53 -2.27
C SER A 39 15.24 -4.34 -2.44
N PHE A 40 15.88 -3.58 -1.55
CA PHE A 40 17.33 -3.43 -1.52
C PHE A 40 18.04 -4.73 -1.09
N ILE A 41 17.54 -5.43 -0.07
CA ILE A 41 18.16 -6.68 0.41
C ILE A 41 18.10 -7.78 -0.68
N ARG A 42 16.99 -7.85 -1.42
CA ARG A 42 16.74 -8.85 -2.46
C ARG A 42 17.31 -8.49 -3.83
N ARG A 43 17.91 -7.31 -3.97
CA ARG A 43 18.44 -6.80 -5.24
C ARG A 43 19.43 -7.80 -5.88
N PRO A 44 19.51 -7.83 -7.21
CA PRO A 44 20.58 -8.56 -7.89
C PRO A 44 21.93 -7.96 -7.54
N LYS A 45 22.91 -8.81 -7.21
CA LYS A 45 24.25 -8.37 -6.75
C LYS A 45 25.29 -8.35 -7.87
N ALA A 46 25.02 -9.00 -9.00
CA ALA A 46 25.96 -9.14 -10.09
C ALA A 46 25.20 -9.16 -11.43
N VAL A 47 25.86 -8.62 -12.47
CA VAL A 47 25.44 -8.76 -13.86
C VAL A 47 25.67 -10.22 -14.28
N ILE A 48 24.67 -10.82 -14.92
CA ILE A 48 24.78 -12.20 -15.40
C ILE A 48 25.48 -12.26 -16.76
N THR A 49 26.11 -13.39 -17.06
CA THR A 49 26.74 -13.62 -18.37
C THR A 49 25.68 -13.88 -19.45
N ARG A 50 26.01 -13.62 -20.72
CA ARG A 50 25.11 -13.88 -21.85
C ARG A 50 24.60 -15.33 -21.89
N SER A 51 25.44 -16.31 -21.56
CA SER A 51 25.07 -17.73 -21.54
C SER A 51 24.06 -18.05 -20.42
N GLN A 52 24.24 -17.46 -19.23
CA GLN A 52 23.28 -17.57 -18.14
C GLN A 52 21.95 -16.90 -18.47
N TYR A 53 21.99 -15.69 -19.05
CA TYR A 53 20.80 -14.99 -19.53
C TYR A 53 20.02 -15.85 -20.54
N ILE A 54 20.69 -16.40 -21.56
CA ILE A 54 20.04 -17.25 -22.57
C ILE A 54 19.41 -18.48 -21.91
N LYS A 55 20.09 -19.11 -20.95
CA LYS A 55 19.57 -20.28 -20.24
C LYS A 55 18.31 -19.94 -19.44
N GLU A 56 18.35 -18.89 -18.61
CA GLU A 56 17.22 -18.46 -17.78
C GLU A 56 16.05 -17.94 -18.63
N ALA A 57 16.33 -17.13 -19.66
CA ALA A 57 15.32 -16.68 -20.62
C ALA A 57 14.65 -17.85 -21.34
N THR A 58 15.41 -18.91 -21.66
CA THR A 58 14.85 -20.13 -22.26
C THR A 58 13.94 -20.87 -21.28
N GLU A 59 14.29 -20.94 -20.00
CA GLU A 59 13.44 -21.56 -18.96
C GLU A 59 12.15 -20.75 -18.73
N LEU A 60 12.25 -19.42 -18.64
CA LEU A 60 11.09 -18.54 -18.58
C LEU A 60 10.22 -18.66 -19.83
N GLY A 61 10.83 -18.75 -21.01
CA GLY A 61 10.12 -18.98 -22.27
C GLY A 61 9.35 -20.30 -22.30
N LYS A 62 9.86 -21.37 -21.67
CA LYS A 62 9.12 -22.63 -21.50
C LYS A 62 7.90 -22.44 -20.61
N LYS A 63 8.06 -21.78 -19.46
CA LYS A 63 6.94 -21.45 -18.55
C LYS A 63 5.88 -20.57 -19.23
N ALA A 64 6.31 -19.57 -19.99
CA ALA A 64 5.43 -18.71 -20.77
C ALA A 64 4.56 -19.51 -21.75
N ARG A 65 5.16 -20.49 -22.44
CA ARG A 65 4.43 -21.38 -23.36
C ARG A 65 3.43 -22.28 -22.64
N GLU A 66 3.78 -22.82 -21.47
CA GLU A 66 2.87 -23.62 -20.63
C GLU A 66 1.67 -22.77 -20.15
N LEU A 67 1.94 -21.56 -19.65
CA LEU A 67 0.91 -20.61 -19.23
C LEU A 67 0.01 -20.16 -20.39
N LYS A 68 0.59 -19.93 -21.58
CA LYS A 68 -0.17 -19.60 -22.79
C LYS A 68 -1.14 -20.73 -23.16
N LYS A 69 -0.67 -21.99 -23.14
CA LYS A 69 -1.54 -23.15 -23.39
C LYS A 69 -2.66 -23.28 -22.36
N ALA A 70 -2.35 -23.05 -21.08
CA ALA A 70 -3.35 -23.06 -20.01
C ALA A 70 -4.40 -21.94 -20.20
N ALA A 71 -3.97 -20.74 -20.60
CA ALA A 71 -4.86 -19.63 -20.90
C ALA A 71 -5.75 -19.92 -22.12
N GLU A 72 -5.19 -20.49 -23.20
CA GLU A 72 -5.93 -20.91 -24.39
C GLU A 72 -6.97 -22.00 -24.08
N ALA A 73 -6.63 -22.97 -23.24
CA ALA A 73 -7.59 -24.00 -22.79
C ALA A 73 -8.76 -23.37 -22.00
N LEU A 74 -8.47 -22.44 -21.09
CA LEU A 74 -9.51 -21.71 -20.36
C LEU A 74 -10.37 -20.82 -21.26
N HIS A 75 -9.79 -20.26 -22.33
CA HIS A 75 -10.52 -19.49 -23.34
C HIS A 75 -11.46 -20.38 -24.17
N GLN A 76 -11.04 -21.61 -24.47
CA GLN A 76 -11.92 -22.60 -25.10
C GLN A 76 -13.04 -23.07 -24.16
N GLU A 77 -12.76 -23.28 -22.88
CA GLU A 77 -13.79 -23.54 -21.85
C GLU A 77 -14.77 -22.36 -21.70
N GLU A 78 -14.31 -21.13 -21.91
CA GLU A 78 -15.17 -19.95 -21.91
C GLU A 78 -16.15 -19.98 -23.09
N ARG A 79 -15.66 -20.33 -24.28
CA ARG A 79 -16.45 -20.45 -25.51
C ARG A 79 -17.45 -21.60 -25.47
N SER A 80 -17.14 -22.69 -24.77
CA SER A 80 -18.07 -23.80 -24.56
C SER A 80 -19.14 -23.51 -23.50
N GLY A 81 -19.12 -22.31 -22.89
CA GLY A 81 -20.17 -21.83 -21.99
C GLY A 81 -19.98 -22.19 -20.52
N ASN A 82 -18.88 -22.86 -20.14
CA ASN A 82 -18.68 -23.34 -18.77
C ASN A 82 -18.04 -22.27 -17.85
N LYS A 83 -18.75 -21.17 -17.61
CA LYS A 83 -18.29 -20.04 -16.74
C LYS A 83 -18.49 -20.28 -15.23
N GLY A 84 -18.32 -21.53 -14.79
CA GLY A 84 -18.52 -21.95 -13.40
C GLY A 84 -17.50 -21.37 -12.41
N ARG A 85 -17.67 -21.71 -11.12
CA ARG A 85 -16.76 -21.30 -10.03
C ARG A 85 -15.32 -21.81 -10.23
N LYS A 86 -15.17 -23.02 -10.80
CA LYS A 86 -13.88 -23.64 -11.13
C LYS A 86 -13.11 -22.84 -12.18
N TRP A 87 -13.77 -22.48 -13.28
CA TRP A 87 -13.20 -21.63 -14.33
C TRP A 87 -12.68 -20.31 -13.76
N ARG A 88 -13.50 -19.60 -12.97
CA ARG A 88 -13.08 -18.34 -12.32
C ARG A 88 -11.86 -18.49 -11.42
N LYS A 89 -11.71 -19.64 -10.75
CA LYS A 89 -10.54 -19.95 -9.91
C LYS A 89 -9.30 -20.19 -10.77
N ASN A 90 -9.43 -20.97 -11.86
CA ASN A 90 -8.33 -21.26 -12.78
C ASN A 90 -7.85 -20.02 -13.53
N VAL A 91 -8.76 -19.15 -13.98
CA VAL A 91 -8.42 -17.85 -14.60
C VAL A 91 -7.59 -17.01 -13.63
N LYS A 92 -8.00 -16.92 -12.35
CA LYS A 92 -7.24 -16.19 -11.34
C LYS A 92 -5.88 -16.80 -11.06
N ALA A 93 -5.76 -18.13 -11.08
CA ALA A 93 -4.48 -18.82 -10.92
C ALA A 93 -3.53 -18.51 -12.08
N VAL A 94 -4.01 -18.60 -13.32
CA VAL A 94 -3.23 -18.24 -14.53
C VAL A 94 -2.82 -16.76 -14.50
N GLN A 95 -3.74 -15.86 -14.16
CA GLN A 95 -3.44 -14.43 -14.04
C GLN A 95 -2.36 -14.17 -12.98
N LYS A 96 -2.45 -14.84 -11.82
CA LYS A 96 -1.43 -14.72 -10.77
C LYS A 96 -0.06 -15.17 -11.27
N GLU A 97 0.04 -16.32 -11.91
CA GLU A 97 1.31 -16.85 -12.41
C GLU A 97 1.89 -16.04 -13.57
N LEU A 98 1.02 -15.47 -14.42
CA LEU A 98 1.44 -14.52 -15.44
C LEU A 98 2.09 -13.29 -14.81
N LEU A 99 1.49 -12.72 -13.76
CA LEU A 99 2.09 -11.59 -13.04
C LEU A 99 3.45 -11.95 -12.42
N LEU A 100 3.62 -13.19 -11.94
CA LEU A 100 4.90 -13.68 -11.41
C LEU A 100 5.94 -13.85 -12.50
N LEU A 101 5.54 -14.39 -13.65
CA LEU A 101 6.42 -14.58 -14.80
C LEU A 101 6.92 -13.23 -15.35
N GLU A 102 6.05 -12.22 -15.40
CA GLU A 102 6.45 -10.85 -15.74
C GLU A 102 7.47 -10.29 -14.75
N ASP A 103 7.24 -10.48 -13.45
CA ASP A 103 8.16 -10.00 -12.41
C ASP A 103 9.53 -10.71 -12.50
N ASP A 104 9.54 -12.02 -12.77
CA ASP A 104 10.75 -12.80 -13.01
C ASP A 104 11.47 -12.34 -14.30
N MET A 105 10.74 -11.99 -15.36
CA MET A 105 11.31 -11.46 -16.60
C MET A 105 11.94 -10.08 -16.39
N ASN A 106 11.22 -9.16 -15.73
CA ASN A 106 11.74 -7.83 -15.41
C ASN A 106 13.01 -7.92 -14.56
N ALA A 107 13.05 -8.83 -13.57
CA ALA A 107 14.23 -9.07 -12.78
C ALA A 107 15.41 -9.60 -13.62
N LEU A 108 15.13 -10.47 -14.61
CA LEU A 108 16.14 -10.97 -15.53
C LEU A 108 16.69 -9.87 -16.45
N GLU A 109 15.83 -9.00 -16.96
CA GLU A 109 16.21 -7.84 -17.78
C GLU A 109 17.05 -6.83 -16.98
N GLU A 110 16.69 -6.56 -15.72
CA GLU A 110 17.50 -5.70 -14.83
C GLU A 110 18.91 -6.27 -14.60
N MET A 111 19.06 -7.61 -14.57
CA MET A 111 20.35 -8.30 -14.39
C MET A 111 21.22 -8.33 -15.66
N TYR A 112 20.66 -8.01 -16.82
CA TYR A 112 21.36 -8.02 -18.10
C TYR A 112 20.99 -6.78 -18.93
N PRO A 113 21.50 -5.59 -18.58
CA PRO A 113 21.22 -4.37 -19.33
C PRO A 113 21.77 -4.50 -20.75
N GLN A 114 20.88 -4.39 -21.74
CA GLN A 114 21.22 -4.49 -23.17
C GLN A 114 21.43 -3.09 -23.75
N GLY A 115 22.54 -2.87 -24.47
CA GLY A 115 22.80 -1.62 -25.20
C GLY A 115 24.23 -1.08 -25.07
N GLU A 116 24.54 0.01 -25.78
CA GLU A 116 25.85 0.69 -25.74
C GLU A 116 26.17 1.29 -24.36
N GLN A 117 25.16 1.52 -23.52
CA GLN A 117 25.25 2.17 -22.21
C GLN A 117 24.94 1.20 -21.05
N ALA A 118 25.37 -0.07 -21.17
CA ALA A 118 25.06 -1.10 -20.19
C ALA A 118 25.58 -0.78 -18.78
N GLU A 119 26.79 -0.23 -18.67
CA GLU A 119 27.41 0.12 -17.39
C GLU A 119 26.70 1.26 -16.66
N THR A 120 26.30 2.31 -17.40
CA THR A 120 25.56 3.44 -16.81
C THR A 120 24.15 3.03 -16.39
N THR A 121 23.48 2.19 -17.20
CA THR A 121 22.16 1.63 -16.88
C THR A 121 22.22 0.81 -15.59
N TRP A 122 23.22 -0.07 -15.47
CA TRP A 122 23.44 -0.84 -14.25
C TRP A 122 23.73 0.06 -13.03
N ALA A 123 24.54 1.10 -13.20
CA ALA A 123 24.82 2.07 -12.13
C ALA A 123 23.55 2.79 -11.66
N PHE A 124 22.69 3.24 -12.58
CA PHE A 124 21.39 3.83 -12.23
C PHE A 124 20.47 2.85 -11.51
N THR A 125 20.44 1.59 -11.91
CA THR A 125 19.69 0.53 -11.21
C THR A 125 20.17 0.37 -9.77
N ILE A 126 21.49 0.31 -9.54
CA ILE A 126 22.07 0.23 -8.19
C ILE A 126 21.72 1.48 -7.37
N LEU A 127 21.88 2.68 -7.95
CA LEU A 127 21.52 3.94 -7.30
C LEU A 127 20.04 3.96 -6.91
N GLY A 128 19.15 3.47 -7.79
CA GLY A 128 17.74 3.31 -7.50
C GLY A 128 17.48 2.41 -6.29
N TYR A 129 18.18 1.29 -6.19
CA TYR A 129 18.09 0.40 -5.02
C TYR A 129 18.62 1.07 -3.73
N ILE A 130 19.70 1.84 -3.80
CA ILE A 130 20.21 2.61 -2.64
C ILE A 130 19.20 3.69 -2.23
N GLY A 131 18.60 4.39 -3.19
CA GLY A 131 17.53 5.36 -2.94
C GLY A 131 16.34 4.71 -2.23
N LYS A 132 15.93 3.50 -2.66
CA LYS A 132 14.88 2.72 -1.97
C LYS A 132 15.28 2.40 -0.52
N LEU A 133 16.54 2.05 -0.24
CA LEU A 133 17.00 1.82 1.14
C LEU A 133 16.87 3.08 2.01
N ILE A 134 17.35 4.22 1.51
CA ILE A 134 17.32 5.50 2.24
C ILE A 134 15.87 5.90 2.54
N LEU A 135 15.00 5.86 1.52
CA LEU A 135 13.58 6.13 1.69
C LEU A 135 12.89 5.12 2.60
N GLY A 136 13.32 3.85 2.58
CA GLY A 136 12.82 2.81 3.47
C GLY A 136 13.18 3.06 4.94
N ILE A 137 14.41 3.51 5.23
CA ILE A 137 14.85 3.87 6.58
C ILE A 137 14.11 5.11 7.07
N ILE A 138 14.02 6.17 6.25
CA ILE A 138 13.27 7.38 6.60
C ILE A 138 11.81 7.02 6.85
N GLY A 139 11.18 6.26 5.95
CA GLY A 139 9.81 5.78 6.11
C GLY A 139 9.64 4.96 7.40
N LEU A 140 10.60 4.12 7.77
CA LEU A 140 10.52 3.33 9.00
C LEU A 140 10.47 4.24 10.24
N VAL A 141 11.31 5.28 10.28
CA VAL A 141 11.31 6.27 11.37
C VAL A 141 9.96 6.99 11.43
N VAL A 142 9.44 7.45 10.28
CA VAL A 142 8.17 8.15 10.20
C VAL A 142 6.99 7.25 10.59
N SER A 143 7.00 5.98 10.16
CA SER A 143 6.01 4.99 10.56
C SER A 143 6.00 4.74 12.06
N VAL A 144 7.18 4.57 12.67
CA VAL A 144 7.31 4.40 14.12
C VAL A 144 6.81 5.64 14.86
N ALA A 145 7.17 6.84 14.39
CA ALA A 145 6.71 8.09 14.97
C ALA A 145 5.18 8.22 14.90
N TRP A 146 4.57 7.85 13.77
CA TRP A 146 3.12 7.82 13.62
C TRP A 146 2.45 6.82 14.57
N VAL A 147 2.91 5.56 14.61
CA VAL A 147 2.33 4.55 15.51
C VAL A 147 2.47 4.98 16.97
N ALA A 148 3.64 5.51 17.37
CA ALA A 148 3.85 6.05 18.71
C ALA A 148 2.89 7.21 19.02
N HIS A 149 2.72 8.15 18.09
CA HIS A 149 1.78 9.26 18.24
C HIS A 149 0.34 8.78 18.43
N ILE A 150 -0.09 7.79 17.66
CA ILE A 150 -1.44 7.21 17.79
C ILE A 150 -1.62 6.59 19.19
N VAL A 151 -0.66 5.81 19.65
CA VAL A 151 -0.75 5.13 20.96
C VAL A 151 -0.73 6.12 22.11
N ILE A 152 0.16 7.11 22.09
CA ILE A 152 0.41 8.02 23.21
C ILE A 152 -0.64 9.14 23.28
N TYR A 153 -1.06 9.68 22.14
CA TYR A 153 -1.93 10.85 22.05
C TYR A 153 -3.40 10.53 21.78
N LEU A 154 -3.70 9.49 20.97
CA LEU A 154 -5.09 9.18 20.58
C LEU A 154 -5.73 8.03 21.35
N LEU A 155 -4.98 7.02 21.79
CA LEU A 155 -5.56 5.83 22.42
C LEU A 155 -5.70 5.92 23.95
N ILE A 156 -4.92 6.78 24.61
CA ILE A 156 -4.91 6.92 26.07
C ILE A 156 -5.63 8.22 26.45
N ASP A 157 -6.68 8.11 27.25
CA ASP A 157 -7.42 9.23 27.81
C ASP A 157 -7.19 9.31 29.33
N PRO A 158 -6.61 10.39 29.88
CA PRO A 158 -6.04 11.57 29.20
C PRO A 158 -4.72 11.27 28.46
N PRO A 159 -4.36 12.05 27.41
CA PRO A 159 -3.17 11.78 26.60
C PRO A 159 -1.89 11.91 27.43
N LEU A 160 -0.98 10.93 27.29
CA LEU A 160 0.28 10.90 28.04
C LEU A 160 1.21 12.04 27.64
N SER A 161 1.24 12.40 26.35
CA SER A 161 2.03 13.49 25.81
C SER A 161 1.46 13.94 24.46
N PRO A 162 1.49 15.25 24.12
CA PRO A 162 1.18 15.74 22.79
C PRO A 162 2.17 15.27 21.69
N PHE A 163 3.34 14.75 22.07
CA PHE A 163 4.42 14.21 21.23
C PHE A 163 4.65 14.96 19.91
N LEU A 164 4.16 14.46 18.77
CA LEU A 164 4.39 15.11 17.47
C LEU A 164 3.77 16.51 17.37
N ASN A 165 2.67 16.77 18.09
CA ASN A 165 2.11 18.12 18.14
C ASN A 165 3.11 19.12 18.73
N GLU A 166 3.83 18.75 19.80
CA GLU A 166 4.83 19.61 20.41
C GLU A 166 6.03 19.83 19.48
N VAL A 167 6.43 18.79 18.73
CA VAL A 167 7.48 18.89 17.71
C VAL A 167 7.08 19.91 16.63
N PHE A 168 5.84 19.86 16.14
CA PHE A 168 5.38 20.79 15.11
C PHE A 168 5.29 22.22 15.62
N VAL A 169 4.78 22.44 16.84
CA VAL A 169 4.76 23.78 17.46
C VAL A 169 6.19 24.34 17.63
N LYS A 170 7.16 23.51 18.01
CA LYS A 170 8.57 23.92 18.12
C LYS A 170 9.22 24.23 16.77
N LEU A 171 8.85 23.52 15.71
CA LEU A 171 9.33 23.84 14.36
C LEU A 171 8.71 25.15 13.85
N ASP A 172 7.43 25.36 14.13
CA ASP A 172 6.69 26.56 13.77
C ASP A 172 7.27 27.82 14.43
N SER A 173 7.72 27.71 15.70
CA SER A 173 8.33 28.83 16.41
C SER A 173 9.71 29.23 15.88
N VAL A 174 10.44 28.31 15.24
CA VAL A 174 11.72 28.62 14.55
C VAL A 174 11.43 29.33 13.23
N TRP A 175 10.53 28.77 12.44
CA TRP A 175 10.05 29.37 11.19
C TRP A 175 8.70 28.74 10.84
N GLY A 176 7.63 29.55 10.76
CA GLY A 176 6.25 29.04 10.59
C GLY A 176 6.02 28.15 9.36
N LEU A 177 6.91 28.22 8.36
CA LEU A 177 6.84 27.34 7.20
C LEU A 177 7.34 25.90 7.52
N LEU A 178 8.21 25.73 8.51
CA LEU A 178 8.73 24.40 8.90
C LEU A 178 7.69 23.54 9.61
N GLY A 179 6.90 24.13 10.51
CA GLY A 179 5.81 23.41 11.18
C GLY A 179 4.79 22.88 10.17
N THR A 180 4.35 23.76 9.26
CA THR A 180 3.36 23.42 8.23
C THR A 180 3.92 22.42 7.20
N ALA A 181 5.18 22.56 6.78
CA ALA A 181 5.84 21.60 5.90
C ALA A 181 6.01 20.22 6.55
N ALA A 182 6.37 20.17 7.84
CA ALA A 182 6.47 18.91 8.59
C ALA A 182 5.10 18.24 8.72
N PHE A 183 4.05 18.99 9.05
CA PHE A 183 2.68 18.48 9.07
C PHE A 183 2.27 17.91 7.70
N ALA A 184 2.52 18.64 6.61
CA ALA A 184 2.23 18.17 5.27
C ALA A 184 2.99 16.87 4.93
N PHE A 185 4.26 16.78 5.29
CA PHE A 185 5.08 15.58 5.10
C PHE A 185 4.47 14.35 5.80
N PHE A 186 4.06 14.48 7.06
CA PHE A 186 3.42 13.38 7.80
C PHE A 186 2.05 12.99 7.20
N CYS A 187 1.26 13.95 6.74
CA CYS A 187 -0.02 13.70 6.05
C CYS A 187 0.18 12.96 4.72
N PHE A 188 1.09 13.44 3.87
CA PHE A 188 1.41 12.78 2.60
C PHE A 188 1.99 11.39 2.82
N TYR A 189 2.77 11.18 3.89
CA TYR A 189 3.27 9.88 4.25
C TYR A 189 2.15 8.87 4.53
N LEU A 190 1.10 9.26 5.26
CA LEU A 190 -0.07 8.39 5.48
C LEU A 190 -0.80 8.07 4.17
N LEU A 191 -0.91 9.03 3.25
CA LEU A 191 -1.51 8.79 1.94
C LEU A 191 -0.68 7.78 1.12
N LEU A 192 0.65 7.93 1.11
CA LEU A 192 1.56 6.96 0.49
C LEU A 192 1.44 5.58 1.15
N ALA A 193 1.30 5.52 2.47
CA ALA A 193 1.05 4.28 3.19
C ALA A 193 -0.25 3.63 2.73
N VAL A 194 -1.36 4.37 2.61
CA VAL A 194 -2.63 3.85 2.09
C VAL A 194 -2.47 3.26 0.68
N ILE A 195 -1.78 3.96 -0.22
CA ILE A 195 -1.50 3.46 -1.58
C ILE A 195 -0.70 2.16 -1.52
N ALA A 196 0.34 2.11 -0.68
CA ALA A 196 1.14 0.89 -0.48
C ALA A 196 0.33 -0.26 0.14
N GLY A 197 -0.59 0.02 1.06
CA GLY A 197 -1.47 -0.99 1.65
C GLY A 197 -2.48 -1.53 0.66
N GLU A 198 -3.08 -0.66 -0.16
CA GLU A 198 -4.01 -1.07 -1.22
C GLU A 198 -3.31 -1.95 -2.26
N THR A 199 -2.13 -1.54 -2.73
CA THR A 199 -1.32 -2.33 -3.67
C THR A 199 -0.91 -3.70 -3.11
N MET A 200 -0.54 -3.77 -1.84
CA MET A 200 -0.15 -5.02 -1.17
C MET A 200 -1.33 -5.98 -0.94
N LEU A 201 -2.47 -5.45 -0.50
CA LEU A 201 -3.69 -6.23 -0.26
C LEU A 201 -4.45 -6.57 -1.55
N GLY A 202 -3.85 -6.32 -2.73
CA GLY A 202 -4.41 -6.45 -4.07
C GLY A 202 -4.94 -7.83 -4.51
N LEU A 203 -5.36 -8.69 -3.58
CA LEU A 203 -6.14 -9.90 -3.82
C LEU A 203 -7.20 -10.09 -2.71
N LYS A 204 -8.44 -9.74 -3.05
CA LYS A 204 -9.69 -9.95 -2.28
C LYS A 204 -9.66 -9.44 -0.83
N LEU A 205 -10.08 -8.19 -0.65
CA LEU A 205 -10.63 -7.76 0.62
C LEU A 205 -12.13 -8.08 0.65
N VAL A 206 -12.50 -9.13 1.40
CA VAL A 206 -13.85 -9.66 1.76
C VAL A 206 -14.92 -9.74 0.64
N PHE A 207 -15.20 -8.67 -0.11
CA PHE A 207 -16.19 -8.61 -1.20
C PHE A 207 -15.70 -8.01 -2.52
N ILE A 208 -14.54 -7.33 -2.55
CA ILE A 208 -14.07 -6.60 -3.74
C ILE A 208 -12.79 -7.25 -4.30
N THR A 209 -12.76 -7.49 -5.61
CA THR A 209 -11.55 -7.94 -6.31
C THR A 209 -10.71 -6.72 -6.66
N ILE A 210 -9.93 -6.23 -5.71
CA ILE A 210 -8.89 -5.24 -5.97
C ILE A 210 -7.88 -5.87 -6.93
N HIS A 211 -7.58 -5.18 -8.02
CA HIS A 211 -6.58 -5.63 -8.97
C HIS A 211 -5.24 -5.01 -8.56
N PRO A 212 -4.14 -5.80 -8.48
CA PRO A 212 -2.85 -5.25 -8.10
C PRO A 212 -2.46 -4.15 -9.09
N MET A 213 -2.12 -2.97 -8.59
CA MET A 213 -1.62 -1.91 -9.45
C MET A 213 -0.15 -2.15 -9.78
N LYS A 214 0.15 -2.22 -11.07
CA LYS A 214 1.50 -2.19 -11.64
C LYS A 214 1.66 -0.93 -12.48
N TRP A 215 2.79 -0.26 -12.35
CA TRP A 215 3.13 0.89 -13.18
C TRP A 215 3.15 0.48 -14.67
N GLY A 216 2.41 1.17 -15.53
CA GLY A 216 2.37 0.91 -16.97
C GLY A 216 1.68 -0.39 -17.42
N GLY A 217 1.23 -1.25 -16.49
CA GLY A 217 0.65 -2.57 -16.79
C GLY A 217 -0.80 -2.74 -16.34
N THR A 218 -1.43 -1.72 -15.75
CA THR A 218 -2.81 -1.79 -15.25
C THR A 218 -3.82 -1.36 -16.30
N LEU A 219 -4.86 -2.16 -16.49
CA LEU A 219 -6.04 -1.77 -17.25
C LEU A 219 -6.68 -0.51 -16.67
N MET A 220 -7.12 0.41 -17.54
CA MET A 220 -7.68 1.71 -17.14
C MET A 220 -8.85 1.59 -16.16
N ASN A 221 -9.75 0.62 -16.36
CA ASN A 221 -10.88 0.38 -15.45
C ASN A 221 -10.41 -0.04 -14.04
N SER A 222 -9.46 -0.96 -13.97
CA SER A 222 -8.86 -1.41 -12.70
C SER A 222 -8.09 -0.29 -12.00
N PHE A 223 -7.41 0.57 -12.78
CA PHE A 223 -6.72 1.75 -12.25
C PHE A 223 -7.71 2.75 -11.65
N LEU A 224 -8.77 3.12 -12.39
CA LEU A 224 -9.83 4.01 -11.90
C LEU A 224 -10.50 3.50 -10.63
N PHE A 225 -10.72 2.18 -10.55
CA PHE A 225 -11.31 1.57 -9.36
C PHE A 225 -10.42 1.74 -8.12
N ASN A 226 -9.11 1.46 -8.22
CA ASN A 226 -8.17 1.64 -7.11
C ASN A 226 -8.04 3.14 -6.73
N VAL A 227 -7.92 4.01 -7.72
CA VAL A 227 -7.89 5.47 -7.51
C VAL A 227 -9.13 5.94 -6.76
N GLY A 228 -10.31 5.40 -7.08
CA GLY A 228 -11.54 5.67 -6.33
C GLY A 228 -11.46 5.28 -4.85
N LEU A 229 -10.86 4.14 -4.52
CA LEU A 229 -10.65 3.72 -3.12
C LEU A 229 -9.63 4.63 -2.40
N ILE A 230 -8.56 5.05 -3.08
CA ILE A 230 -7.58 6.01 -2.54
C ILE A 230 -8.25 7.35 -2.26
N LEU A 231 -9.08 7.85 -3.18
CA LEU A 231 -9.79 9.11 -3.00
C LEU A 231 -10.83 9.06 -1.87
N LEU A 232 -11.51 7.92 -1.68
CA LEU A 232 -12.42 7.74 -0.55
C LEU A 232 -11.67 7.70 0.80
N SER A 233 -10.50 7.06 0.83
CA SER A 233 -9.68 6.99 2.03
C SER A 233 -8.94 8.30 2.34
N SER A 234 -8.62 9.12 1.34
CA SER A 234 -7.94 10.41 1.55
C SER A 234 -8.75 11.38 2.41
N ILE A 235 -10.08 11.38 2.29
CA ILE A 235 -10.98 12.16 3.16
C ILE A 235 -10.76 11.77 4.62
N SER A 236 -10.66 10.46 4.89
CA SER A 236 -10.45 9.94 6.24
C SER A 236 -9.02 10.15 6.73
N VAL A 237 -8.02 10.14 5.85
CA VAL A 237 -6.64 10.55 6.21
C VAL A 237 -6.64 12.00 6.70
N ILE A 238 -7.29 12.92 5.98
CA ILE A 238 -7.35 14.33 6.38
C ILE A 238 -8.07 14.49 7.72
N GLN A 239 -9.23 13.83 7.87
CA GLN A 239 -10.01 13.84 9.11
C GLN A 239 -9.20 13.27 10.28
N PHE A 240 -8.45 12.20 10.05
CA PHE A 240 -7.57 11.59 11.05
C PHE A 240 -6.40 12.50 11.41
N CYS A 241 -5.78 13.18 10.44
CA CYS A 241 -4.72 14.14 10.72
C CYS A 241 -5.23 15.36 11.50
N ALA A 242 -6.43 15.86 11.19
CA ALA A 242 -7.05 16.95 11.93
C ALA A 242 -7.28 16.57 13.40
N THR A 243 -7.75 15.35 13.68
CA THR A 243 -7.94 14.87 15.06
C THR A 243 -6.61 14.55 15.76
N ALA A 244 -5.69 13.87 15.08
CA ALA A 244 -4.37 13.49 15.61
C ALA A 244 -3.50 14.71 15.94
N PHE A 245 -3.65 15.79 15.19
CA PHE A 245 -2.90 17.03 15.38
C PHE A 245 -3.76 18.19 15.86
N ALA A 246 -4.85 17.91 16.58
CA ALA A 246 -5.80 18.92 17.02
C ALA A 246 -5.17 20.05 17.87
N TYR A 247 -4.07 19.77 18.59
CA TYR A 247 -3.34 20.78 19.36
C TYR A 247 -2.53 21.71 18.46
N TYR A 248 -1.82 21.17 17.46
CA TYR A 248 -1.07 21.98 16.51
C TYR A 248 -1.98 22.73 15.52
N ALA A 249 -3.00 22.05 14.99
CA ALA A 249 -3.92 22.58 13.98
C ALA A 249 -5.15 23.30 14.59
N GLN A 250 -5.04 23.75 15.84
CA GLN A 250 -6.13 24.46 16.52
C GLN A 250 -6.51 25.73 15.74
N ALA A 251 -7.82 26.03 15.68
CA ALA A 251 -8.37 27.18 14.95
C ALA A 251 -8.09 27.19 13.43
N THR A 252 -7.81 26.03 12.83
CA THR A 252 -7.78 25.88 11.37
C THR A 252 -9.15 25.45 10.84
N ALA A 253 -9.48 25.87 9.60
CA ALA A 253 -10.72 25.48 8.95
C ALA A 253 -10.88 23.94 8.84
N ALA A 254 -9.78 23.20 8.69
CA ALA A 254 -9.81 21.74 8.69
C ALA A 254 -10.32 21.18 10.03
N GLN A 255 -9.87 21.75 11.15
CA GLN A 255 -10.32 21.32 12.48
C GLN A 255 -11.78 21.69 12.74
N GLU A 256 -12.24 22.85 12.27
CA GLU A 256 -13.64 23.26 12.38
C GLU A 256 -14.56 22.33 11.56
N ILE A 257 -14.19 22.03 10.32
CA ILE A 257 -14.98 21.18 9.42
C ILE A 257 -15.06 19.75 9.98
N PHE A 258 -13.93 19.13 10.32
CA PHE A 258 -13.91 17.72 10.71
C PHE A 258 -14.23 17.49 12.19
N GLY A 259 -13.93 18.44 13.09
CA GLY A 259 -14.22 18.33 14.51
C GLY A 259 -15.72 18.35 14.84
N HIS A 260 -16.51 19.19 14.15
CA HIS A 260 -17.95 19.31 14.37
C HIS A 260 -18.78 18.22 13.67
N THR A 261 -18.33 17.76 12.50
CA THR A 261 -19.05 16.74 11.70
C THR A 261 -19.17 15.39 12.44
N LEU A 262 -18.18 15.03 13.27
CA LEU A 262 -18.18 13.81 14.08
C LEU A 262 -19.25 13.79 15.18
N GLN A 263 -19.57 14.95 15.76
CA GLN A 263 -20.48 15.03 16.91
C GLN A 263 -21.96 14.98 16.51
N SER A 264 -22.27 15.26 15.24
CA SER A 264 -23.63 15.33 14.71
C SER A 264 -24.24 13.95 14.36
N LEU A 265 -23.42 12.90 14.27
CA LEU A 265 -23.85 11.59 13.76
C LEU A 265 -24.40 10.65 14.84
N ARG A 266 -25.71 10.37 14.79
CA ARG A 266 -26.38 9.39 15.67
C ARG A 266 -25.88 7.96 15.38
N GLY A 267 -25.45 7.24 16.42
CA GLY A 267 -24.98 5.84 16.35
C GLY A 267 -23.49 5.68 15.99
N ILE A 268 -23.01 6.38 14.97
CA ILE A 268 -21.61 6.33 14.50
C ILE A 268 -20.63 6.97 15.49
N LYS A 269 -21.10 7.94 16.30
CA LYS A 269 -20.32 8.56 17.37
C LYS A 269 -19.61 7.53 18.28
N TYR A 270 -20.21 6.36 18.50
CA TYR A 270 -19.61 5.33 19.34
C TYR A 270 -18.35 4.71 18.74
N LEU A 271 -18.30 4.51 17.42
CA LEU A 271 -17.12 3.95 16.74
C LEU A 271 -15.90 4.87 16.88
N TYR A 272 -16.12 6.18 16.80
CA TYR A 272 -15.08 7.18 16.99
C TYR A 272 -14.78 7.45 18.47
N LYS A 273 -15.81 7.43 19.35
CA LYS A 273 -15.62 7.58 20.81
C LYS A 273 -14.76 6.46 21.39
N TYR A 274 -14.92 5.23 20.91
CA TYR A 274 -14.12 4.09 21.37
C TYR A 274 -12.83 3.88 20.54
N ASN A 275 -12.47 4.84 19.68
CA ASN A 275 -11.26 4.78 18.86
C ASN A 275 -11.09 3.46 18.08
N VAL A 276 -12.21 2.86 17.63
CA VAL A 276 -12.22 1.52 17.03
C VAL A 276 -11.34 1.46 15.78
N PHE A 277 -11.38 2.51 14.95
CA PHE A 277 -10.59 2.58 13.73
C PHE A 277 -9.09 2.71 14.01
N GLN A 278 -8.70 3.42 15.07
CA GLN A 278 -7.32 3.58 15.50
C GLN A 278 -6.76 2.28 16.07
N TYR A 279 -7.55 1.55 16.88
CA TYR A 279 -7.19 0.21 17.32
C TYR A 279 -7.03 -0.77 16.15
N ALA A 280 -7.95 -0.74 15.18
CA ALA A 280 -7.85 -1.56 13.97
C ALA A 280 -6.60 -1.23 13.14
N PHE A 281 -6.29 0.07 12.98
CA PHE A 281 -5.11 0.56 12.27
C PHE A 281 -3.82 0.03 12.91
N VAL A 282 -3.67 0.21 14.23
CA VAL A 282 -2.47 -0.23 14.95
C VAL A 282 -2.38 -1.77 14.96
N GLY A 283 -3.49 -2.47 15.16
CA GLY A 283 -3.54 -3.93 15.12
C GLY A 283 -3.08 -4.51 13.78
N LEU A 284 -3.59 -3.97 12.67
CA LEU A 284 -3.19 -4.40 11.32
C LEU A 284 -1.74 -4.03 10.99
N SER A 285 -1.25 -2.90 11.50
CA SER A 285 0.16 -2.52 11.39
C SER A 285 1.08 -3.53 12.07
N LEU A 286 0.75 -3.93 13.31
CA LEU A 286 1.51 -4.93 14.06
C LEU A 286 1.48 -6.31 13.38
N ILE A 287 0.31 -6.77 12.92
CA ILE A 287 0.19 -8.04 12.17
C ILE A 287 1.07 -8.01 10.92
N THR A 288 1.05 -6.89 10.18
CA THR A 288 1.86 -6.73 8.97
C THR A 288 3.35 -6.74 9.28
N LEU A 289 3.76 -6.05 10.35
CA LEU A 289 5.15 -6.03 10.81
C LEU A 289 5.63 -7.44 11.18
N VAL A 290 4.83 -8.20 11.93
CA VAL A 290 5.12 -9.60 12.29
C VAL A 290 5.21 -10.47 11.04
N TYR A 291 4.29 -10.31 10.08
CA TYR A 291 4.34 -11.03 8.81
C TYR A 291 5.66 -10.80 8.06
N TYR A 292 6.11 -9.55 7.96
CA TYR A 292 7.38 -9.22 7.32
C TYR A 292 8.60 -9.69 8.12
N ALA A 293 8.55 -9.68 9.45
CA ALA A 293 9.61 -10.22 10.28
C ALA A 293 9.79 -11.74 10.07
N LEU A 294 8.68 -12.48 10.00
CA LEU A 294 8.70 -13.94 9.85
C LEU A 294 9.00 -14.41 8.41
N PHE A 295 8.45 -13.72 7.42
CA PHE A 295 8.48 -14.19 6.01
C PHE A 295 9.25 -13.27 5.07
N GLY A 296 9.56 -12.03 5.46
CA GLY A 296 10.24 -11.05 4.61
C GLY A 296 11.66 -11.46 4.18
N TRP A 297 12.31 -12.35 4.92
CA TRP A 297 13.68 -12.80 4.64
C TRP A 297 13.74 -13.98 3.66
N ARG A 298 12.63 -14.68 3.43
CA ARG A 298 12.61 -15.82 2.52
C ARG A 298 12.71 -15.32 1.09
N LYS A 299 13.84 -15.58 0.42
CA LYS A 299 13.93 -15.49 -1.05
C LYS A 299 12.88 -16.42 -1.63
N ARG A 300 12.07 -15.88 -2.54
CA ARG A 300 11.05 -16.66 -3.24
C ARG A 300 11.79 -17.74 -4.05
N LYS A 301 11.54 -19.01 -3.73
CA LYS A 301 12.00 -20.10 -4.58
C LYS A 301 11.19 -20.04 -5.88
N PRO A 302 11.80 -20.19 -7.07
CA PRO A 302 11.03 -20.30 -8.30
C PRO A 302 10.04 -21.44 -8.13
N THR A 303 8.75 -21.12 -8.26
CA THR A 303 7.68 -22.10 -8.15
C THR A 303 7.92 -23.18 -9.21
N GLY A 304 7.89 -24.45 -8.78
CA GLY A 304 7.93 -25.60 -9.67
C GLY A 304 6.69 -25.65 -10.59
N ARG A 305 6.64 -26.65 -11.49
CA ARG A 305 5.60 -26.83 -12.53
C ARG A 305 4.21 -26.35 -12.08
N PHE A 306 3.70 -25.35 -12.79
CA PHE A 306 2.33 -24.85 -12.61
C PHE A 306 1.33 -25.94 -12.97
N GLN A 307 0.44 -26.28 -12.04
CA GLN A 307 -0.62 -27.27 -12.26
C GLN A 307 -1.98 -26.63 -11.98
N LEU A 308 -2.91 -26.77 -12.92
CA LEU A 308 -4.29 -26.34 -12.75
C LEU A 308 -5.00 -27.27 -11.75
N SER A 309 -5.96 -26.75 -10.98
CA SER A 309 -6.80 -27.62 -10.17
C SER A 309 -7.78 -28.36 -11.07
N ASN A 310 -7.62 -29.70 -11.11
CA ASN A 310 -8.58 -30.63 -11.70
C ASN A 310 -9.96 -30.55 -11.03
#